data_AF-A0A2G5SMP0-F1
#
_entry.id   AF-A0A2G5SMP0-F1
#
_cell.length_a   1.000
_cell.length_b   1.000
_cell.length_c   1.000
_cell.angle_alpha   90.00
_cell.angle_beta   90.00
_cell.angle_gamma   90.00
#
_symmetry.space_group_name_H-M   'P 1'
#
loop_
_entity.id
_entity.type
_entity.pdbx_description
1 polymer ?
#
loop_
_entity_poly.entity_id
_entity_poly.type
_entity_poly.pdbx_seq_one_letter_code
_entity_poly.pdbx_strand_id
1 'polypeptide(L)'
;MLRTFQGYWNSYSTLVNEKDYTEDIERMKASATAIAASLTEFGKTLRETELPNDADSTARILELQTAEKMAIKEEFKIAVRKGFTLLKSVRQLDKKPTPEQLSPTRLHNVTAIERMLVQLEETERSFDSFWTKHERRLRYCLELRQFEDSFRKVGRLAPFTSSS
;
A
#
# COMPACT_ATOMS: atom_id res chain seq x y z
N MET A 1 14.44 35.19 44.28
CA MET A 1 14.98 35.35 42.91
C MET A 1 15.36 34.02 42.23
N LEU A 2 15.77 32.96 42.96
CA LEU A 2 16.12 31.68 42.33
C LEU A 2 14.90 30.86 41.82
N ARG A 3 13.73 30.93 42.48
CA ARG A 3 12.51 30.24 42.03
C ARG A 3 11.95 30.76 40.70
N THR A 4 12.08 32.06 40.44
CA THR A 4 11.65 32.67 39.17
C THR A 4 12.62 32.31 38.04
N PHE A 5 13.93 32.27 38.31
CA PHE A 5 14.94 31.89 37.33
C PHE A 5 14.82 30.42 36.91
N GLN A 6 14.56 29.51 37.86
CA GLN A 6 14.31 28.09 37.58
C GLN A 6 13.04 27.91 36.72
N GLY A 7 11.98 28.69 36.96
CA GLY A 7 10.75 28.65 36.18
C GLY A 7 10.92 29.17 34.75
N TYR A 8 11.66 30.26 34.58
CA TYR A 8 12.04 30.77 33.26
C TYR A 8 12.98 29.81 32.52
N TRP A 9 13.96 29.23 33.21
CA TRP A 9 14.88 28.23 32.63
C TRP A 9 14.16 26.95 32.23
N ASN A 10 13.22 26.46 33.05
CA ASN A 10 12.38 25.31 32.70
C ASN A 10 11.45 25.61 31.50
N SER A 11 10.87 26.82 31.44
CA SER A 11 10.06 27.28 30.31
C SER A 11 10.87 27.42 29.01
N TYR A 12 12.11 27.93 29.11
CA TYR A 12 13.04 28.03 27.98
C TYR A 12 13.58 26.65 27.56
N SER A 13 13.86 25.77 28.52
CA SER A 13 14.30 24.38 28.28
C SER A 13 13.20 23.52 27.67
N THR A 14 11.92 23.85 27.86
CA THR A 14 10.81 23.22 27.13
C THR A 14 10.65 23.74 25.70
N LEU A 15 11.09 24.96 25.40
CA LEU A 15 11.08 25.54 24.05
C LEU A 15 12.26 25.07 23.19
N VAL A 16 13.39 24.73 23.82
CA VAL A 16 14.62 24.27 23.13
C VAL A 16 14.66 22.75 22.93
N ASN A 17 13.59 22.01 23.27
CA ASN A 17 13.51 20.56 23.12
C ASN A 17 12.30 20.10 22.30
N GLU A 18 11.81 20.96 21.40
CA GLU A 18 10.87 20.52 20.36
C GLU A 18 11.67 19.74 19.32
N LYS A 19 11.76 18.42 19.54
CA LYS A 19 12.43 17.49 18.63
C LYS A 19 11.93 17.76 17.20
N ASP A 20 12.85 18.11 16.31
CA ASP A 20 12.52 18.38 14.91
C ASP A 20 12.18 17.05 14.22
N TYR A 21 10.92 16.93 13.77
CA TYR A 21 10.42 15.74 13.07
C TYR A 21 10.43 15.90 11.55
N THR A 22 11.01 17.00 11.04
CA THR A 22 11.00 17.32 9.61
C THR A 22 11.59 16.18 8.78
N GLU A 23 12.76 15.66 9.17
CA GLU A 23 13.41 14.56 8.45
C GLU A 23 12.55 13.28 8.41
N ASP A 24 11.95 12.89 9.54
CA ASP A 24 11.08 11.71 9.61
C ASP A 24 9.82 11.88 8.75
N ILE A 25 9.25 13.09 8.73
CA ILE A 25 8.09 13.44 7.89
C ILE A 25 8.47 13.38 6.42
N GLU A 26 9.62 13.94 6.02
CA GLU A 26 10.11 13.85 4.64
C GLU A 26 10.38 12.39 4.22
N ARG A 27 10.92 11.57 5.12
CA ARG A 27 11.12 10.13 4.86
C ARG A 27 9.79 9.38 4.67
N MET A 28 8.74 9.77 5.40
CA MET A 28 7.41 9.22 5.21
C MET A 28 6.82 9.65 3.86
N LYS A 29 6.97 10.92 3.48
CA LYS A 29 6.58 11.41 2.15
C LYS A 29 7.29 10.65 1.05
N ALA A 30 8.60 10.47 1.15
CA ALA A 30 9.39 9.70 0.19
C ALA A 30 8.89 8.25 0.05
N SER A 31 8.48 7.63 1.16
CA SER A 31 7.88 6.28 1.13
C SER A 31 6.54 6.26 0.38
N ALA A 32 5.68 7.26 0.60
CA ALA A 32 4.42 7.39 -0.13
C ALA A 32 4.65 7.66 -1.63
N THR A 33 5.65 8.47 -1.98
CA THR A 33 6.04 8.72 -3.37
C THR A 33 6.56 7.44 -4.05
N ALA A 34 7.37 6.63 -3.36
CA ALA A 34 7.84 5.36 -3.89
C ALA A 34 6.67 4.40 -4.18
N ILE A 35 5.71 4.27 -3.26
CA ILE A 35 4.49 3.47 -3.47
C ILE A 35 3.70 3.97 -4.69
N ALA A 36 3.54 5.30 -4.83
CA ALA A 36 2.84 5.87 -5.99
C ALA A 36 3.55 5.55 -7.32
N ALA A 37 4.88 5.53 -7.33
CA ALA A 37 5.66 5.10 -8.50
C ALA A 37 5.46 3.61 -8.80
N SER A 38 5.55 2.73 -7.79
CA SER A 38 5.28 1.29 -7.92
C SER A 38 3.87 1.02 -8.48
N LEU A 39 2.86 1.74 -7.99
CA LEU A 39 1.48 1.64 -8.48
C LEU A 39 1.33 2.12 -9.93
N THR A 40 2.09 3.14 -10.32
CA THR A 40 2.06 3.66 -11.69
C THR A 40 2.60 2.63 -12.67
N GLU A 41 3.76 2.05 -12.35
CA GLU A 41 4.37 1.01 -13.17
C GLU A 41 3.51 -0.26 -13.20
N PHE A 42 3.05 -0.73 -12.05
CA PHE A 42 2.16 -1.88 -12.00
C PHE A 42 0.87 -1.63 -12.80
N GLY A 43 0.25 -0.46 -12.64
CA GLY A 43 -0.93 -0.08 -13.40
C GLY A 43 -0.70 -0.04 -14.92
N LYS A 44 0.52 0.30 -15.37
CA LYS A 44 0.93 0.19 -16.77
C LYS A 44 1.02 -1.27 -17.20
N THR A 45 1.73 -2.12 -16.44
CA THR A 45 1.79 -3.57 -16.66
C THR A 45 0.40 -4.18 -16.83
N LEU A 46 -0.55 -3.85 -15.94
CA LEU A 46 -1.91 -4.39 -15.99
C LEU A 46 -2.68 -3.94 -17.24
N ARG A 47 -2.52 -2.69 -17.68
CA ARG A 47 -3.16 -2.17 -18.90
C ARG A 47 -2.58 -2.77 -20.18
N GLU A 48 -1.28 -2.99 -20.21
CA GLU A 48 -0.54 -3.54 -21.36
C GLU A 48 -0.60 -5.08 -21.42
N THR A 49 -1.17 -5.73 -20.40
CA THR A 49 -1.34 -7.18 -20.37
C THR A 49 -2.36 -7.64 -21.41
N GLU A 50 -1.87 -8.29 -22.46
CA GLU A 50 -2.68 -9.04 -23.41
C GLU A 50 -3.06 -10.41 -22.83
N LEU A 51 -4.26 -10.90 -23.16
CA LEU A 51 -4.73 -12.20 -22.69
C LEU A 51 -4.12 -13.33 -23.54
N PRO A 52 -3.38 -14.28 -22.94
CA PRO A 52 -2.82 -15.40 -23.68
C PRO A 52 -3.89 -16.35 -24.23
N ASN A 53 -3.51 -17.14 -25.23
CA ASN A 53 -4.37 -18.15 -25.85
C ASN A 53 -4.17 -19.56 -25.29
N ASP A 54 -3.31 -19.73 -24.27
CA ASP A 54 -3.05 -21.00 -23.60
C ASP A 54 -3.12 -20.87 -22.07
N ALA A 55 -3.39 -22.00 -21.41
CA ALA A 55 -3.59 -22.04 -19.96
C ALA A 55 -2.31 -21.75 -19.17
N ASP A 56 -1.16 -22.26 -19.62
CA ASP A 56 0.11 -22.16 -18.89
C ASP A 56 0.62 -20.71 -18.85
N SER A 57 0.61 -20.02 -19.99
CA SER A 57 0.97 -18.60 -20.08
C SER A 57 0.03 -17.73 -19.25
N THR A 58 -1.28 -18.01 -19.28
CA THR A 58 -2.27 -17.26 -18.49
C THR A 58 -2.03 -17.45 -16.99
N ALA A 59 -1.76 -18.70 -16.55
CA ALA A 59 -1.45 -19.01 -15.16
C ALA A 59 -0.16 -18.31 -14.71
N ARG A 60 0.88 -18.31 -15.54
CA ARG A 60 2.16 -17.62 -15.26
C ARG A 60 1.98 -16.11 -15.10
N ILE A 61 1.21 -15.46 -15.96
CA ILE A 61 0.92 -14.01 -15.83
C ILE A 61 0.20 -13.74 -14.51
N LEU A 62 -0.82 -14.53 -14.18
CA LEU A 62 -1.57 -14.39 -12.94
C LEU A 62 -0.65 -14.55 -11.72
N GLU A 63 0.24 -15.54 -11.72
CA GLU A 63 1.22 -15.76 -10.64
C GLU A 63 2.15 -14.57 -10.47
N LEU A 64 2.81 -14.13 -11.55
CA LEU A 64 3.79 -13.03 -11.51
C LEU A 64 3.15 -11.72 -11.02
N GLN A 65 1.99 -11.36 -11.57
CA GLN A 65 1.31 -10.11 -11.20
C GLN A 65 0.73 -10.19 -9.79
N THR A 66 0.32 -11.38 -9.33
CA THR A 66 -0.08 -11.57 -7.93
C THR A 66 1.11 -11.36 -6.99
N ALA A 67 2.29 -11.89 -7.33
CA ALA A 67 3.50 -11.70 -6.53
C ALA A 67 3.89 -10.21 -6.44
N GLU A 68 3.86 -9.50 -7.57
CA GLU A 68 4.13 -8.06 -7.62
C GLU A 68 3.10 -7.25 -6.80
N LYS A 69 1.80 -7.57 -6.93
CA LYS A 69 0.74 -6.99 -6.10
C LYS A 69 1.01 -7.17 -4.61
N MET A 70 1.46 -8.35 -4.20
CA MET A 70 1.75 -8.66 -2.80
C MET A 70 2.98 -7.91 -2.28
N ALA A 71 4.00 -7.67 -3.13
CA ALA A 71 5.14 -6.84 -2.80
C ALA A 71 4.71 -5.38 -2.52
N ILE A 72 3.90 -4.79 -3.39
CA ILE A 72 3.37 -3.43 -3.20
C ILE A 72 2.52 -3.35 -1.91
N LYS A 73 1.70 -4.36 -1.62
CA LYS A 73 0.93 -4.43 -0.36
C LYS A 73 1.84 -4.46 0.88
N GLU A 74 3.02 -5.06 0.79
CA GLU A 74 3.97 -5.03 1.89
C GLU A 74 4.61 -3.64 2.06
N GLU A 75 4.89 -2.93 0.96
CA GLU A 75 5.34 -1.52 1.03
C GLU A 75 4.31 -0.63 1.74
N PHE A 76 3.02 -0.78 1.43
CA PHE A 76 1.93 -0.10 2.14
C PHE A 76 1.97 -0.37 3.65
N LYS A 77 2.02 -1.65 4.05
CA LYS A 77 2.07 -2.02 5.48
C LYS A 77 3.28 -1.41 6.18
N ILE A 78 4.44 -1.41 5.53
CA ILE A 78 5.67 -0.82 6.08
C ILE A 78 5.49 0.70 6.24
N ALA A 79 4.98 1.40 5.22
CA ALA A 79 4.75 2.84 5.28
C ALA A 79 3.74 3.23 6.37
N VAL A 80 2.65 2.49 6.49
CA VAL A 80 1.62 2.69 7.53
C VAL A 80 2.20 2.46 8.93
N ARG A 81 2.96 1.38 9.15
CA ARG A 81 3.64 1.12 10.44
C ARG A 81 4.62 2.25 10.81
N LYS A 82 5.40 2.75 9.84
CA LYS A 82 6.29 3.90 10.04
C LYS A 82 5.50 5.15 10.41
N GLY A 83 4.41 5.44 9.70
CA GLY A 83 3.55 6.58 9.98
C GLY A 83 2.91 6.54 11.37
N PHE A 84 2.42 5.39 11.83
CA PHE A 84 1.91 5.24 13.20
C PHE A 84 3.00 5.39 14.26
N THR A 85 4.20 4.87 14.01
CA THR A 85 5.35 5.00 14.92
C THR A 85 5.79 6.47 15.04
N LEU A 86 5.83 7.18 13.91
CA LEU A 86 6.12 8.61 13.86
C LEU A 86 5.03 9.40 14.58
N LEU A 87 3.75 9.09 14.34
CA LEU A 87 2.62 9.73 15.02
C LEU A 87 2.68 9.54 16.54
N LYS A 88 3.05 8.35 17.03
CA LYS A 88 3.26 8.11 18.47
C LYS A 88 4.41 8.98 19.00
N SER A 89 5.50 9.07 18.25
CA SER A 89 6.69 9.85 18.61
C SER A 89 6.41 11.35 18.67
N VAL A 90 5.75 11.91 17.64
CA VAL A 90 5.37 13.33 17.57
C VAL A 90 4.42 13.72 18.70
N ARG A 91 3.52 12.80 19.07
CA ARG A 91 2.64 12.98 20.23
C ARG A 91 3.38 12.86 21.57
N GLN A 92 4.58 12.29 21.60
CA GLN A 92 5.41 12.08 22.81
C GLN A 92 4.68 11.35 23.95
N LEU A 93 3.77 10.43 23.64
CA LEU A 93 2.81 9.95 24.65
C LEU A 93 2.48 8.45 24.57
N ASP A 94 2.25 7.87 25.75
CA ASP A 94 1.52 6.62 25.96
C ASP A 94 -0.01 6.83 26.07
N LYS A 95 -0.52 8.07 26.09
CA LYS A 95 -1.97 8.43 26.09
C LYS A 95 -2.28 9.64 25.18
N LYS A 96 -3.42 9.65 24.47
CA LYS A 96 -3.79 10.69 23.47
C LYS A 96 -3.92 12.09 24.11
N PRO A 97 -3.20 13.13 23.65
CA PRO A 97 -3.30 14.50 24.20
C PRO A 97 -4.55 15.23 23.68
N THR A 98 -5.02 16.23 24.42
CA THR A 98 -5.97 17.21 23.88
C THR A 98 -5.23 18.25 23.02
N PRO A 99 -5.88 18.85 22.01
CA PRO A 99 -5.24 19.82 21.12
C PRO A 99 -4.60 21.02 21.86
N GLU A 100 -5.13 21.41 23.03
CA GLU A 100 -4.58 22.51 23.83
C GLU A 100 -3.20 22.18 24.45
N GLN A 101 -2.81 20.90 24.49
CA GLN A 101 -1.55 20.43 25.08
C GLN A 101 -0.39 20.40 24.07
N LEU A 102 -0.68 20.58 22.78
CA LEU A 102 0.33 20.57 21.71
C LEU A 102 0.71 22.01 21.32
N SER A 103 1.99 22.21 21.03
CA SER A 103 2.41 23.44 20.35
C SER A 103 1.80 23.50 18.94
N PRO A 104 1.62 24.69 18.35
CA PRO A 104 1.12 24.84 16.98
C PRO A 104 1.89 23.99 15.96
N THR A 105 3.22 23.97 16.06
CA THR A 105 4.11 23.18 15.20
C THR A 105 3.85 21.68 15.34
N ARG A 106 3.71 21.16 16.58
CA ARG A 106 3.37 19.75 16.79
C ARG A 106 1.99 19.39 16.27
N LEU A 107 0.99 20.26 16.49
CA LEU A 107 -0.35 20.03 15.99
C LEU A 107 -0.37 19.96 14.45
N HIS A 108 0.40 20.82 13.79
CA HIS A 108 0.60 20.77 12.34
C HIS A 108 1.18 19.43 11.89
N ASN A 109 2.26 18.98 12.53
CA ASN A 109 2.91 17.70 12.21
C ASN A 109 1.97 16.50 12.41
N VAL A 110 1.23 16.46 13.53
CA VAL A 110 0.22 15.42 13.79
C VAL A 110 -0.80 15.38 12.65
N THR A 111 -1.35 16.54 12.29
CA THR A 111 -2.37 16.65 11.24
C THR A 111 -1.83 16.19 9.89
N ALA A 112 -0.59 16.57 9.56
CA ALA A 112 0.05 16.17 8.31
C ALA A 112 0.23 14.64 8.23
N ILE A 113 0.71 14.02 9.31
CA ILE A 113 0.91 12.57 9.37
C ILE A 113 -0.41 11.81 9.29
N GLU A 114 -1.45 12.25 10.01
CA GLU A 114 -2.78 11.64 9.95
C GLU A 114 -3.37 11.71 8.53
N ARG A 115 -3.25 12.86 7.86
CA ARG A 115 -3.68 12.99 6.46
C ARG A 115 -2.92 12.04 5.53
N MET A 116 -1.61 11.90 5.69
CA MET A 116 -0.83 10.96 4.88
C MET A 116 -1.27 9.50 5.11
N LEU A 117 -1.57 9.11 6.35
CA LEU A 117 -2.08 7.78 6.66
C LEU A 117 -3.45 7.51 6.00
N VAL A 118 -4.35 8.49 6.06
CA VAL A 118 -5.66 8.39 5.39
C VAL A 118 -5.49 8.25 3.87
N GLN A 119 -4.62 9.05 3.26
CA GLN A 119 -4.35 8.97 1.82
C GLN A 119 -3.74 7.62 1.42
N LEU A 120 -2.83 7.06 2.21
CA LEU A 120 -2.30 5.71 1.97
C LEU A 120 -3.42 4.65 2.02
N GLU A 121 -4.30 4.71 3.02
CA GLU A 121 -5.41 3.78 3.17
C GLU A 121 -6.42 3.88 2.00
N GLU A 122 -6.78 5.10 1.59
CA GLU A 122 -7.64 5.33 0.42
C GLU A 122 -7.01 4.83 -0.87
N THR A 123 -5.72 5.07 -1.05
CA THR A 123 -4.95 4.60 -2.22
C THR A 123 -4.89 3.07 -2.24
N GLU A 124 -4.63 2.44 -1.10
CA GLU A 124 -4.59 0.98 -0.97
C GLU A 124 -5.95 0.34 -1.30
N ARG A 125 -7.06 0.93 -0.83
CA ARG A 125 -8.42 0.50 -1.19
C ARG A 125 -8.71 0.61 -2.68
N SER A 126 -8.32 1.73 -3.28
CA SER A 126 -8.46 1.94 -4.74
C SER A 126 -7.67 0.90 -5.53
N PHE A 127 -6.44 0.63 -5.07
CA PHE A 127 -5.58 -0.39 -5.64
C PHE A 127 -6.19 -1.80 -5.58
N ASP A 128 -6.69 -2.23 -4.41
CA ASP A 128 -7.34 -3.54 -4.26
C ASP A 128 -8.58 -3.68 -5.15
N SER A 129 -9.37 -2.60 -5.32
CA SER A 129 -10.52 -2.57 -6.23
C SER A 129 -10.11 -2.74 -7.70
N PHE A 130 -9.04 -2.05 -8.13
CA PHE A 130 -8.49 -2.18 -9.47
C PHE A 130 -7.96 -3.60 -9.72
N TRP A 131 -7.17 -4.13 -8.78
CA TRP A 131 -6.63 -5.49 -8.83
C TRP A 131 -7.74 -6.54 -8.95
N THR A 132 -8.79 -6.45 -8.13
CA THR A 132 -9.90 -7.42 -8.13
C THR A 132 -10.55 -7.56 -9.51
N LYS A 133 -10.71 -6.46 -10.25
CA LYS A 133 -11.27 -6.47 -11.60
C LYS A 133 -10.32 -7.13 -12.60
N HIS A 134 -9.03 -6.78 -12.52
CA HIS A 134 -8.00 -7.35 -13.39
C HIS A 134 -7.80 -8.86 -13.17
N GLU A 135 -7.65 -9.25 -11.90
CA GLU A 135 -7.47 -10.63 -11.48
C GLU A 135 -8.65 -11.51 -11.92
N ARG A 136 -9.88 -11.00 -11.80
CA ARG A 136 -11.09 -11.69 -12.28
C ARG A 136 -11.02 -11.93 -13.78
N ARG A 137 -10.62 -10.94 -14.58
CA ARG A 137 -10.47 -11.08 -16.04
C ARG A 137 -9.45 -12.17 -16.40
N LEU A 138 -8.29 -12.20 -15.72
CA LEU A 138 -7.28 -13.23 -15.94
C LEU A 138 -7.75 -14.62 -15.52
N ARG A 139 -8.44 -14.75 -14.39
CA ARG A 139 -9.00 -16.05 -13.95
C ARG A 139 -10.03 -16.59 -14.94
N TYR A 140 -10.93 -15.74 -15.44
CA TYR A 140 -11.88 -16.19 -16.48
C TYR A 140 -11.17 -16.64 -17.77
N CYS A 141 -10.11 -15.94 -18.18
CA CYS A 141 -9.30 -16.37 -19.31
C CYS A 141 -8.71 -17.77 -19.04
N LEU A 142 -8.13 -17.97 -17.87
CA LEU A 142 -7.52 -19.24 -17.48
C LEU A 142 -8.54 -20.39 -17.47
N GLU A 143 -9.70 -20.19 -16.84
CA GLU A 143 -10.78 -21.18 -16.81
C GLU A 143 -11.24 -21.56 -18.22
N LEU A 144 -11.39 -20.57 -19.11
CA LEU A 144 -11.75 -20.81 -20.51
C LEU A 144 -10.69 -21.65 -21.23
N ARG A 145 -9.39 -21.33 -21.08
CA ARG A 145 -8.30 -22.10 -21.73
C ARG A 145 -8.22 -23.52 -21.21
N GLN A 146 -8.36 -23.71 -19.90
CA GLN A 146 -8.40 -25.04 -19.28
C GLN A 146 -9.59 -25.87 -19.77
N PHE A 147 -10.75 -25.24 -19.95
CA PHE A 147 -11.92 -25.87 -20.55
C PHE A 147 -11.67 -26.29 -22.00
N GLU A 148 -11.16 -25.39 -22.85
CA GLU A 148 -10.84 -25.66 -24.26
C GLU A 148 -9.85 -26.84 -24.40
N ASP A 149 -8.81 -26.87 -23.56
CA ASP A 149 -7.83 -27.95 -23.54
C ASP A 149 -8.43 -29.28 -23.11
N SER A 150 -9.29 -29.26 -22.10
CA SER A 150 -10.02 -30.44 -21.63
C SER A 150 -10.95 -30.98 -22.71
N PHE A 151 -11.69 -30.10 -23.37
CA PHE A 151 -12.57 -30.45 -24.48
C PHE A 151 -11.79 -31.07 -25.64
N ARG A 152 -10.65 -30.47 -26.02
CA ARG A 152 -9.78 -31.01 -27.09
C ARG A 152 -9.20 -32.38 -26.74
N LYS A 153 -8.90 -32.63 -25.46
CA LYS A 153 -8.48 -33.96 -24.97
C LYS A 153 -9.60 -34.98 -25.10
N VAL A 154 -10.82 -34.66 -24.68
CA VAL A 154 -11.99 -35.54 -24.80
C VAL A 154 -12.31 -35.86 -26.27
N GLY A 155 -12.33 -34.86 -27.15
CA GLY A 155 -12.60 -35.07 -28.58
C GLY A 155 -11.57 -35.96 -29.29
N ARG A 156 -10.31 -35.97 -28.83
CA ARG A 156 -9.27 -36.90 -29.33
C ARG A 156 -9.43 -38.32 -28.79
N LEU A 157 -10.07 -38.48 -27.64
CA LEU A 157 -10.28 -39.77 -26.98
C LEU A 157 -11.61 -40.43 -27.37
N ALA A 158 -12.54 -39.70 -27.97
CA ALA A 158 -13.76 -40.26 -28.55
C ALA A 158 -13.42 -40.92 -29.90
N PRO A 159 -13.44 -42.26 -30.03
CA PRO A 159 -13.27 -42.89 -31.33
C PRO A 159 -14.45 -42.47 -32.22
N PHE A 160 -14.15 -42.09 -33.47
CA PHE A 160 -15.17 -41.98 -34.51
C PHE A 160 -15.85 -43.35 -34.62
N THR A 161 -17.03 -43.51 -34.02
CA THR A 161 -17.90 -44.65 -34.31
C THR A 161 -18.51 -44.40 -35.68
N SER A 162 -17.75 -44.69 -36.74
CA SER A 162 -18.32 -44.90 -38.07
C SER A 162 -19.02 -46.25 -38.05
N SER A 163 -20.27 -46.26 -37.61
CA SER A 163 -21.17 -47.39 -37.83
C SER A 163 -21.43 -47.48 -39.33
N SER A 164 -21.00 -48.60 -39.93
CA SER A 164 -21.36 -49.02 -41.30
C SER A 164 -22.84 -49.30 -41.45
#